data_AF-A0A1H0DSE0-F1
#
_entry.id   AF-A0A1H0DSE0-F1
#
_cell.length_a   1.000
_cell.length_b   1.000
_cell.length_c   1.000
_cell.angle_alpha   90.00
_cell.angle_beta   90.00
_cell.angle_gamma   90.00
#
_symmetry.space_group_name_H-M   'P 1'
#
loop_
_entity.id
_entity.type
_entity.pdbx_description
1 polymer ?
#
loop_
_entity_poly.entity_id
_entity_poly.type
_entity_poly.pdbx_seq_one_letter_code
_entity_poly.pdbx_strand_id
1 'polypeptide(L)'
;MGNDDLAEDLAIVELLRKMDVGPDAETRERMKQRVLTAPPPGKPLAGASVRRMGARARLAVAAAAVLCLLLSLTGMSVLLSRDALPGDPLYGVKRTTEGASLGLTFDEQDRALKHLEFAASRVTEMETLADRSSEESAQLTALTDLEADAVEGSRQLTTWATTSDRTALPALRDWALGQYEKLGTLRPRLSGDAGAHADTTMWLLASIAQRAHDLAARTGCAAVTSGSSDTLGPLPAKDACGSVVTDPSTSPSSRPSSAAPPTAGRPVPPGSANPSPEPTQSVAPGTSAAPTSKPGSTPGPSTTKPEITIPLPLPLPSISLPLLPGISFG
;
A
#
# COMPACT_ATOMS: atom_id res chain seq x y z
N MET A 1 -22.05 67.97 -22.40
CA MET A 1 -20.93 68.34 -21.51
C MET A 1 -19.73 67.48 -21.85
N GLY A 2 -18.83 67.92 -22.75
CA GLY A 2 -17.67 67.11 -23.18
C GLY A 2 -16.63 67.84 -24.02
N ASN A 3 -16.74 69.16 -24.18
CA ASN A 3 -15.78 69.97 -24.92
C ASN A 3 -14.84 70.78 -24.00
N ASP A 4 -15.18 70.89 -22.71
CA ASP A 4 -14.44 71.70 -21.74
C ASP A 4 -13.23 70.94 -21.17
N ASP A 5 -13.36 69.62 -20.98
CA ASP A 5 -12.29 68.71 -20.52
C ASP A 5 -11.08 68.69 -21.48
N LEU A 6 -11.36 68.66 -22.80
CA LEU A 6 -10.33 68.55 -23.82
C LEU A 6 -9.54 69.86 -23.96
N ALA A 7 -10.17 71.01 -23.66
CA ALA A 7 -9.51 72.30 -23.64
C ALA A 7 -8.58 72.44 -22.43
N GLU A 8 -8.95 71.86 -21.29
CA GLU A 8 -8.14 71.85 -20.07
C GLU A 8 -6.91 70.94 -20.22
N ASP A 9 -7.06 69.76 -20.81
CA ASP A 9 -5.95 68.86 -21.15
C ASP A 9 -4.95 69.50 -22.12
N LEU A 10 -5.44 70.22 -23.14
CA LEU A 10 -4.60 70.96 -24.09
C LEU A 10 -3.81 72.08 -23.41
N ALA A 11 -4.41 72.79 -22.46
CA ALA A 11 -3.74 73.82 -21.68
C ALA A 11 -2.62 73.22 -20.80
N ILE A 12 -2.86 72.04 -20.21
CA ILE A 12 -1.85 71.32 -19.42
C ILE A 12 -0.69 70.85 -20.29
N VAL A 13 -0.95 70.32 -21.49
CA VAL A 13 0.10 69.90 -22.43
C VAL A 13 0.92 71.11 -22.92
N GLU A 14 0.28 72.26 -23.16
CA GLU A 14 0.99 73.48 -23.54
C GLU A 14 1.85 74.03 -22.38
N LEU A 15 1.35 73.93 -21.15
CA LEU A 15 2.08 74.28 -19.94
C LEU A 15 3.32 73.38 -19.74
N LEU A 16 3.16 72.07 -19.88
CA LEU A 16 4.25 71.10 -19.77
C LEU A 16 5.28 71.25 -20.90
N ARG A 17 4.85 71.60 -22.11
CA ARG A 17 5.75 71.88 -23.23
C ARG A 17 6.59 73.14 -23.01
N LYS A 18 6.08 74.12 -22.26
CA LYS A 18 6.84 75.32 -21.85
C LYS A 18 7.83 75.07 -20.72
N MET A 19 7.71 73.95 -20.01
CA MET A 19 8.71 73.54 -19.02
C MET A 19 9.88 72.87 -19.75
N ASP A 20 11.03 73.54 -19.78
CA ASP A 20 12.27 72.99 -20.32
C ASP A 20 12.86 71.95 -19.37
N VAL A 21 12.24 70.76 -19.34
CA VAL A 21 12.72 69.57 -18.62
C VAL A 21 13.61 68.77 -19.57
N GLY A 22 14.73 69.39 -19.96
CA GLY A 22 15.76 68.78 -20.79
C GLY A 22 17.09 68.74 -20.05
N PRO A 23 17.98 67.77 -20.35
CA PRO A 23 19.36 67.84 -19.89
C PRO A 23 20.00 69.13 -20.43
N ASP A 24 20.76 69.81 -19.57
CA ASP A 24 21.46 71.04 -19.91
C ASP A 24 22.39 70.86 -21.13
N ALA A 25 22.72 71.97 -21.79
CA ALA A 25 23.49 71.94 -23.04
C ALA A 25 24.85 71.23 -22.90
N GLU A 26 25.49 71.31 -21.73
CA GLU A 26 26.77 70.66 -21.45
C GLU A 26 26.58 69.14 -21.34
N THR A 27 25.52 68.70 -20.66
CA THR A 27 25.15 67.29 -20.56
C THR A 27 24.79 66.69 -21.92
N ARG A 28 24.11 67.45 -22.78
CA ARG A 28 23.80 67.02 -24.15
C ARG A 28 25.07 66.86 -24.99
N GLU A 29 26.04 67.77 -24.87
CA GLU A 29 27.30 67.66 -25.62
C GLU A 29 28.18 66.53 -25.09
N ARG A 30 28.18 66.27 -23.76
CA ARG A 30 28.83 65.09 -23.17
C ARG A 30 28.24 63.78 -23.69
N MET A 31 26.91 63.68 -23.80
CA MET A 31 26.25 62.50 -24.35
C MET A 31 26.59 62.32 -25.84
N LYS A 32 26.56 63.40 -26.62
CA LYS A 32 26.92 63.39 -28.04
C LYS A 32 28.37 62.97 -28.26
N GLN A 33 29.31 63.47 -27.46
CA GLN A 33 30.70 63.06 -27.53
C GLN A 33 30.88 61.58 -27.17
N ARG A 34 30.16 61.07 -26.16
CA ARG A 34 30.20 59.63 -25.81
C ARG A 34 29.68 58.73 -26.91
N VAL A 35 28.65 59.14 -27.64
CA VAL A 35 28.10 58.37 -28.77
C VAL A 35 29.06 58.40 -29.96
N LEU A 36 29.66 59.55 -30.27
CA LEU A 36 30.58 59.69 -31.41
C LEU A 36 31.94 59.02 -31.16
N THR A 37 32.34 58.86 -29.90
CA THR A 37 33.59 58.18 -29.51
C THR A 37 33.39 56.73 -29.07
N ALA A 38 32.14 56.25 -29.02
CA ALA A 38 31.84 54.86 -28.74
C ALA A 38 32.38 53.98 -29.88
N PRO A 39 33.25 52.98 -29.60
CA PRO A 39 33.61 51.99 -30.60
C PRO A 39 32.34 51.28 -31.08
N PRO A 40 32.27 50.86 -32.37
CA PRO A 40 31.15 50.07 -32.85
C PRO A 40 30.98 48.83 -31.94
N PRO A 41 29.75 48.42 -31.60
CA PRO A 41 29.55 47.26 -30.75
C PRO A 41 30.29 46.08 -31.38
N GLY A 42 31.29 45.56 -30.67
CA GLY A 42 32.00 44.35 -31.06
C GLY A 42 30.97 43.28 -31.35
N LYS A 43 31.14 42.55 -32.47
CA LYS A 43 30.28 41.44 -32.88
C LYS A 43 29.88 40.65 -31.63
N PRO A 44 28.58 40.44 -31.34
CA PRO A 44 28.19 39.70 -30.16
C PRO A 44 28.93 38.36 -30.23
N LEU A 45 29.73 38.08 -29.20
CA LEU A 45 30.36 36.77 -29.04
C LEU A 45 29.22 35.77 -29.21
N ALA A 46 29.31 34.97 -30.27
CA ALA A 46 28.29 34.00 -30.65
C ALA A 46 27.86 33.28 -29.38
N GLY A 47 26.57 33.43 -29.03
CA GLY A 47 26.02 32.89 -27.81
C GLY A 47 26.46 31.45 -27.62
N ALA A 48 26.90 31.12 -26.41
CA ALA A 48 27.30 29.77 -26.01
C ALA A 48 26.45 28.75 -26.76
N SER A 49 27.10 27.92 -27.59
CA SER A 49 26.38 27.02 -28.50
C SER A 49 25.39 26.23 -27.67
N VAL A 50 24.10 26.53 -27.80
CA VAL A 50 23.06 25.66 -27.29
C VAL A 50 23.23 24.40 -28.12
N ARG A 51 23.93 23.42 -27.52
CA ARG A 51 24.28 22.15 -28.16
C ARG A 51 22.98 21.66 -28.78
N ARG A 52 22.91 21.66 -30.12
CA ARG A 52 21.67 21.35 -30.84
C ARG A 52 21.31 19.91 -30.50
N MET A 53 20.47 19.77 -29.48
CA MET A 53 20.01 18.48 -29.00
C MET A 53 19.28 17.84 -30.18
N GLY A 54 19.82 16.75 -30.71
CA GLY A 54 19.23 16.07 -31.86
C GLY A 54 17.76 15.72 -31.58
N ALA A 55 16.93 15.63 -32.62
CA ALA A 55 15.49 15.37 -32.45
C ALA A 55 15.21 14.19 -31.51
N ARG A 56 16.04 13.14 -31.55
CA ARG A 56 15.98 11.98 -30.64
C ARG A 56 16.18 12.32 -29.16
N ALA A 57 17.09 13.22 -28.83
CA ALA A 57 17.33 13.67 -27.46
C ALA A 57 16.20 14.58 -26.94
N ARG A 58 15.60 15.40 -27.81
CA ARG A 58 14.38 16.16 -27.48
C ARG A 58 13.18 15.25 -27.25
N LEU A 59 13.05 14.18 -28.05
CA LEU A 59 11.99 13.19 -27.93
C LEU A 59 12.14 12.36 -26.65
N ALA A 60 13.38 12.01 -26.27
CA ALA A 60 13.67 11.36 -24.99
C ALA A 60 13.35 12.25 -23.79
N VAL A 61 13.71 13.55 -23.84
CA VAL A 61 13.35 14.51 -22.78
C VAL A 61 11.85 14.73 -22.70
N ALA A 62 11.14 14.83 -23.84
CA ALA A 62 9.69 14.94 -23.86
C ALA A 62 9.02 13.67 -23.30
N ALA A 63 9.49 12.48 -23.67
CA ALA A 63 9.00 11.22 -23.14
C ALA A 63 9.24 11.11 -21.61
N ALA A 64 10.43 11.51 -21.14
CA ALA A 64 10.73 11.56 -19.70
C ALA A 64 9.84 12.58 -18.97
N ALA A 65 9.59 13.75 -19.55
CA ALA A 65 8.70 14.75 -18.96
C ALA A 65 7.24 14.25 -18.88
N VAL A 66 6.75 13.59 -19.93
CA VAL A 66 5.42 12.95 -19.93
C VAL A 66 5.37 11.85 -18.87
N LEU A 67 6.40 10.99 -18.79
CA LEU A 67 6.48 9.95 -17.76
C LEU A 67 6.47 10.55 -16.35
N CYS A 68 7.28 11.59 -16.09
CA CYS A 68 7.29 12.28 -14.80
C CYS A 68 5.92 12.88 -14.47
N LEU A 69 5.24 13.45 -15.46
CA LEU A 69 3.91 14.03 -15.28
C LEU A 69 2.87 12.93 -14.97
N LEU A 70 2.91 11.81 -15.69
CA LEU A 70 2.08 10.64 -15.42
C LEU A 70 2.34 10.07 -14.02
N LEU A 71 3.61 9.92 -13.62
CA LEU A 71 3.98 9.45 -12.28
C LEU A 71 3.56 10.44 -11.17
N SER A 72 3.59 11.74 -11.46
CA SER A 72 3.13 12.77 -10.51
C SER A 72 1.60 12.72 -10.35
N LEU A 73 0.87 12.55 -11.45
CA LEU A 73 -0.58 12.39 -11.46
C LEU A 73 -1.01 11.12 -10.73
N THR A 74 -0.37 9.97 -11.02
CA THR A 74 -0.67 8.72 -10.32
C THR A 74 -0.29 8.81 -8.84
N GLY A 75 0.87 9.38 -8.52
CA GLY A 75 1.30 9.60 -7.13
C GLY A 75 0.32 10.46 -6.34
N MET A 76 -0.21 11.52 -6.94
CA MET A 76 -1.24 12.36 -6.31
C MET A 76 -2.55 11.60 -6.08
N SER A 77 -3.00 10.81 -7.06
CA SER A 77 -4.21 9.97 -6.90
C SER A 77 -4.06 8.95 -5.77
N VAL A 78 -2.87 8.35 -5.61
CA VAL A 78 -2.60 7.43 -4.49
C VAL A 78 -2.68 8.17 -3.16
N LEU A 79 -2.07 9.35 -3.05
CA LEU A 79 -2.11 10.15 -1.82
C LEU A 79 -3.54 10.55 -1.45
N LEU A 80 -4.34 10.99 -2.42
CA LEU A 80 -5.74 11.37 -2.21
C LEU A 80 -6.64 10.16 -1.92
N SER A 81 -6.30 8.98 -2.43
CA SER A 81 -7.09 7.76 -2.19
C SER A 81 -6.95 7.20 -0.77
N ARG A 82 -5.97 7.65 0.02
CA ARG A 82 -5.72 7.11 1.37
C ARG A 82 -6.94 7.24 2.30
N ASP A 83 -7.64 8.35 2.19
CA ASP A 83 -8.82 8.66 3.01
C ASP A 83 -10.14 8.35 2.28
N ALA A 84 -10.07 7.74 1.10
CA ALA A 84 -11.26 7.30 0.38
C ALA A 84 -11.95 6.18 1.15
N LEU A 85 -13.26 6.31 1.31
CA LEU A 85 -14.13 5.31 1.94
C LEU A 85 -14.80 4.45 0.86
N PRO A 86 -15.30 3.25 1.20
CA PRO A 86 -16.16 2.50 0.30
C PRO A 86 -17.31 3.37 -0.22
N GLY A 87 -17.53 3.35 -1.54
CA GLY A 87 -18.47 4.23 -2.22
C GLY A 87 -17.85 5.52 -2.78
N ASP A 88 -16.68 5.95 -2.30
CA ASP A 88 -15.97 7.10 -2.86
C ASP A 88 -15.31 6.76 -4.21
N PRO A 89 -15.20 7.73 -5.14
CA PRO A 89 -14.63 7.51 -6.47
C PRO A 89 -13.20 6.94 -6.47
N LEU A 90 -12.41 7.27 -5.44
CA LEU A 90 -11.00 6.85 -5.33
C LEU A 90 -10.81 5.59 -4.48
N TYR A 91 -11.86 4.95 -3.97
CA TYR A 91 -11.72 3.74 -3.14
C TYR A 91 -11.11 2.56 -3.92
N GLY A 92 -11.46 2.42 -5.20
CA GLY A 92 -10.82 1.43 -6.07
C GLY A 92 -9.31 1.66 -6.22
N VAL A 93 -8.87 2.92 -6.23
CA VAL A 93 -7.44 3.27 -6.22
C VAL A 93 -6.81 2.86 -4.89
N LYS A 94 -7.47 3.11 -3.75
CA LYS A 94 -7.01 2.64 -2.44
C LYS A 94 -6.78 1.13 -2.43
N ARG A 95 -7.80 0.34 -2.79
CA ARG A 95 -7.72 -1.14 -2.79
C ARG A 95 -6.65 -1.67 -3.76
N THR A 96 -6.46 -1.05 -4.92
CA THR A 96 -5.39 -1.46 -5.85
C THR A 96 -3.99 -1.14 -5.31
N THR A 97 -3.81 -0.01 -4.61
CA THR A 97 -2.52 0.33 -3.97
C THR A 97 -2.18 -0.59 -2.80
N GLU A 98 -3.20 -1.00 -2.04
CA GLU A 98 -3.06 -2.00 -0.98
C GLU A 98 -2.64 -3.36 -1.55
N GLY A 99 -3.30 -3.82 -2.60
CA GLY A 99 -2.94 -5.06 -3.30
C GLY A 99 -1.52 -5.02 -3.91
N ALA A 100 -1.11 -3.87 -4.48
CA ALA A 100 0.25 -3.68 -4.96
C ALA A 100 1.28 -3.74 -3.81
N SER A 101 0.96 -3.15 -2.65
CA SER A 101 1.86 -3.22 -1.49
C SER A 101 2.00 -4.64 -0.94
N LEU A 102 0.94 -5.45 -0.96
CA LEU A 102 1.02 -6.88 -0.65
C LEU A 102 1.89 -7.64 -1.66
N GLY A 103 1.82 -7.30 -2.95
CA GLY A 103 2.65 -7.90 -3.99
C GLY A 103 4.15 -7.61 -3.84
N LEU A 104 4.50 -6.54 -3.13
CA LEU A 104 5.88 -6.15 -2.83
C LEU A 104 6.36 -6.61 -1.45
N THR A 105 5.46 -7.16 -0.63
CA THR A 105 5.78 -7.69 0.71
C THR A 105 6.07 -9.18 0.59
N PHE A 106 7.35 -9.54 0.67
CA PHE A 106 7.83 -10.90 0.39
C PHE A 106 7.89 -11.80 1.63
N ASP A 107 8.22 -11.24 2.80
CA ASP A 107 8.29 -11.99 4.05
C ASP A 107 6.88 -12.39 4.51
N GLU A 108 6.71 -13.66 4.91
CA GLU A 108 5.40 -14.19 5.30
C GLU A 108 4.83 -13.52 6.56
N GLN A 109 5.67 -13.15 7.53
CA GLN A 109 5.23 -12.42 8.72
C GLN A 109 4.77 -11.02 8.33
N ASP A 110 5.58 -10.29 7.56
CA ASP A 110 5.24 -8.93 7.12
C ASP A 110 3.96 -8.92 6.28
N ARG A 111 3.77 -9.92 5.41
CA ARG A 111 2.55 -10.05 4.61
C ARG A 111 1.33 -10.30 5.48
N ALA A 112 1.44 -11.15 6.50
CA ALA A 112 0.37 -11.38 7.46
C ALA A 112 0.01 -10.11 8.24
N LEU A 113 1.03 -9.39 8.73
CA LEU A 113 0.85 -8.12 9.42
C LEU A 113 0.22 -7.06 8.52
N LYS A 114 0.55 -7.04 7.22
CA LYS A 114 -0.04 -6.12 6.25
C LYS A 114 -1.55 -6.35 6.08
N HIS A 115 -2.00 -7.60 6.05
CA HIS A 115 -3.44 -7.90 6.06
C HIS A 115 -4.11 -7.40 7.35
N LEU A 116 -3.50 -7.63 8.52
CA LEU A 116 -4.04 -7.12 9.79
C LEU A 116 -4.08 -5.57 9.86
N GLU A 117 -3.14 -4.90 9.20
CA GLU A 117 -3.14 -3.44 9.04
C GLU A 117 -4.33 -2.97 8.19
N PHE A 118 -4.61 -3.65 7.06
CA PHE A 118 -5.76 -3.34 6.22
C PHE A 118 -7.08 -3.59 6.94
N ALA A 119 -7.20 -4.71 7.64
CA ALA A 119 -8.34 -4.98 8.51
C ALA A 119 -8.55 -3.85 9.53
N ALA A 120 -7.50 -3.42 10.23
CA ALA A 120 -7.59 -2.29 11.16
C ALA A 120 -8.00 -0.97 10.46
N SER A 121 -7.51 -0.72 9.25
CA SER A 121 -7.94 0.42 8.43
C SER A 121 -9.43 0.37 8.11
N ARG A 122 -10.01 -0.81 7.82
CA ARG A 122 -11.45 -0.98 7.56
C ARG A 122 -12.30 -0.63 8.78
N VAL A 123 -11.84 -0.91 10.00
CA VAL A 123 -12.54 -0.47 11.23
C VAL A 123 -12.56 1.06 11.33
N THR A 124 -11.46 1.74 10.99
CA THR A 124 -11.39 3.21 10.97
C THR A 124 -12.29 3.82 9.88
N GLU A 125 -12.37 3.18 8.73
CA GLU A 125 -13.33 3.58 7.68
C GLU A 125 -14.77 3.42 8.16
N MET A 126 -15.07 2.32 8.87
CA MET A 126 -16.39 2.09 9.46
C MET A 126 -16.77 3.17 10.47
N GLU A 127 -15.82 3.67 11.26
CA GLU A 127 -16.07 4.81 12.16
C GLU A 127 -16.51 6.04 11.36
N THR A 128 -15.78 6.36 10.29
CA THR A 128 -16.10 7.51 9.43
C THR A 128 -17.43 7.34 8.69
N LEU A 129 -17.71 6.13 8.20
CA LEU A 129 -18.98 5.80 7.54
C LEU A 129 -20.17 5.89 8.52
N ALA A 130 -20.01 5.42 9.75
CA ALA A 130 -21.01 5.51 10.80
C ALA A 130 -21.27 6.97 11.20
N ASP A 131 -20.23 7.79 11.32
CA ASP A 131 -20.34 9.23 11.63
C ASP A 131 -21.06 10.01 10.53
N ARG A 132 -20.83 9.64 9.26
CA ARG A 132 -21.46 10.29 8.10
C ARG A 132 -22.86 9.74 7.79
N SER A 133 -23.34 8.73 8.51
CA SER A 133 -24.56 8.00 8.17
C SER A 133 -24.58 7.54 6.70
N SER A 134 -23.43 7.05 6.23
CA SER A 134 -23.25 6.62 4.84
C SER A 134 -24.14 5.44 4.47
N GLU A 135 -24.35 5.23 3.17
CA GLU A 135 -25.16 4.14 2.63
C GLU A 135 -24.74 2.76 3.19
N GLU A 136 -25.73 1.90 3.45
CA GLU A 136 -25.53 0.56 4.01
C GLU A 136 -24.58 -0.31 3.16
N SER A 137 -24.60 -0.14 1.83
CA SER A 137 -23.71 -0.86 0.91
C SER A 137 -22.22 -0.53 1.12
N ALA A 138 -21.89 0.70 1.48
CA ALA A 138 -20.53 1.11 1.82
C ALA A 138 -20.09 0.46 3.14
N GLN A 139 -20.99 0.43 4.13
CA GLN A 139 -20.75 -0.22 5.43
C GLN A 139 -20.53 -1.73 5.28
N LEU A 140 -21.37 -2.40 4.48
CA LEU A 140 -21.21 -3.82 4.16
C LEU A 140 -19.88 -4.10 3.46
N THR A 141 -19.49 -3.24 2.52
CA THR A 141 -18.21 -3.38 1.81
C THR A 141 -17.02 -3.32 2.77
N ALA A 142 -16.97 -2.32 3.68
CA ALA A 142 -15.90 -2.22 4.66
C ALA A 142 -15.87 -3.41 5.63
N LEU A 143 -17.02 -3.90 6.09
CA LEU A 143 -17.11 -5.08 6.96
C LEU A 143 -16.67 -6.37 6.25
N THR A 144 -17.04 -6.55 4.97
CA THR A 144 -16.60 -7.70 4.17
C THR A 144 -15.08 -7.66 3.93
N ASP A 145 -14.55 -6.48 3.60
CA ASP A 145 -13.10 -6.28 3.44
C ASP A 145 -12.35 -6.52 4.77
N LEU A 146 -12.90 -6.06 5.90
CA LEU A 146 -12.36 -6.33 7.24
C LEU A 146 -12.27 -7.83 7.52
N GLU A 147 -13.35 -8.58 7.29
CA GLU A 147 -13.38 -10.03 7.49
C GLU A 147 -12.34 -10.73 6.60
N ALA A 148 -12.28 -10.39 5.31
CA ALA A 148 -11.33 -11.01 4.38
C ALA A 148 -9.87 -10.78 4.81
N ASP A 149 -9.52 -9.53 5.15
CA ASP A 149 -8.18 -9.17 5.59
C ASP A 149 -7.85 -9.76 6.98
N ALA A 150 -8.81 -9.83 7.91
CA ALA A 150 -8.61 -10.42 9.24
C ALA A 150 -8.40 -11.94 9.17
N VAL A 151 -9.19 -12.65 8.35
CA VAL A 151 -9.03 -14.09 8.14
C VAL A 151 -7.65 -14.39 7.54
N GLU A 152 -7.28 -13.66 6.49
CA GLU A 152 -6.02 -13.93 5.79
C GLU A 152 -4.80 -13.59 6.65
N GLY A 153 -4.84 -12.46 7.37
CA GLY A 153 -3.81 -12.08 8.34
C GLY A 153 -3.69 -13.09 9.49
N SER A 154 -4.80 -13.52 10.09
CA SER A 154 -4.80 -14.54 11.15
C SER A 154 -4.23 -15.87 10.66
N ARG A 155 -4.68 -16.35 9.49
CA ARG A 155 -4.25 -17.62 8.91
C ARG A 155 -2.75 -17.66 8.64
N GLN A 156 -2.23 -16.61 8.00
CA GLN A 156 -0.80 -16.52 7.71
C GLN A 156 0.01 -16.36 9.00
N LEU A 157 -0.39 -15.47 9.91
CA LEU A 157 0.38 -15.19 11.12
C LEU A 157 0.40 -16.37 12.10
N THR A 158 -0.72 -17.08 12.28
CA THR A 158 -0.76 -18.28 13.12
C THR A 158 0.05 -19.44 12.51
N THR A 159 0.03 -19.58 11.19
CA THR A 159 0.87 -20.56 10.48
C THR A 159 2.35 -20.27 10.73
N TRP A 160 2.80 -19.04 10.47
CA TRP A 160 4.17 -18.63 10.68
C TRP A 160 4.58 -18.71 12.16
N ALA A 161 3.73 -18.24 13.08
CA ALA A 161 4.07 -18.17 14.50
C ALA A 161 4.20 -19.55 15.15
N THR A 162 3.44 -20.54 14.69
CA THR A 162 3.53 -21.91 15.24
C THR A 162 4.81 -22.63 14.81
N THR A 163 5.41 -22.25 13.68
CA THR A 163 6.64 -22.85 13.14
C THR A 163 7.90 -22.05 13.41
N SER A 164 7.80 -20.73 13.47
CA SER A 164 8.94 -19.81 13.44
C SER A 164 9.11 -19.08 14.77
N ASP A 165 8.17 -18.18 15.11
CA ASP A 165 8.24 -17.40 16.35
C ASP A 165 6.86 -17.31 17.02
N ARG A 166 6.75 -18.04 18.13
CA ARG A 166 5.51 -18.16 18.90
C ARG A 166 5.18 -16.89 19.70
N THR A 167 6.12 -15.96 19.86
CA THR A 167 5.91 -14.71 20.58
C THR A 167 4.95 -13.75 19.87
N ALA A 168 4.66 -13.98 18.58
CA ALA A 168 3.68 -13.20 17.83
C ALA A 168 2.21 -13.56 18.17
N LEU A 169 1.94 -14.72 18.78
CA LEU A 169 0.56 -15.15 19.08
C LEU A 169 -0.16 -14.23 20.08
N PRO A 170 0.45 -13.80 21.21
CA PRO A 170 -0.14 -12.78 22.08
C PRO A 170 -0.47 -11.47 21.36
N ALA A 171 0.39 -11.01 20.46
CA ALA A 171 0.15 -9.78 19.71
C ALA A 171 -1.05 -9.90 18.76
N LEU A 172 -1.24 -11.05 18.10
CA LEU A 172 -2.43 -11.32 17.29
C LEU A 172 -3.71 -11.34 18.14
N ARG A 173 -3.66 -11.96 19.33
CA ARG A 173 -4.79 -11.96 20.27
C ARG A 173 -5.16 -10.52 20.65
N ASP A 174 -4.19 -9.73 21.06
CA ASP A 174 -4.41 -8.37 21.55
C ASP A 174 -4.92 -7.46 20.41
N TRP A 175 -4.39 -7.63 19.19
CA TRP A 175 -4.89 -6.95 18.00
C TRP A 175 -6.37 -7.27 17.74
N ALA A 176 -6.75 -8.56 17.78
CA ALA A 176 -8.11 -9.00 17.49
C ALA A 176 -9.12 -8.51 18.53
N LEU A 177 -8.75 -8.53 19.82
CA LEU A 177 -9.54 -7.94 20.90
C LEU A 177 -9.70 -6.43 20.72
N GLY A 178 -8.62 -5.73 20.33
CA GLY A 178 -8.68 -4.30 20.05
C GLY A 178 -9.63 -3.95 18.90
N GLN A 179 -9.66 -4.75 17.82
CA GLN A 179 -10.63 -4.53 16.74
C GLN A 179 -12.06 -4.90 17.16
N TYR A 180 -12.24 -5.96 17.96
CA TYR A 180 -13.53 -6.37 18.50
C TYR A 180 -14.17 -5.24 19.32
N GLU A 181 -13.40 -4.63 20.23
CA GLU A 181 -13.87 -3.54 21.06
C GLU A 181 -14.24 -2.32 20.22
N LYS A 182 -13.37 -1.91 19.29
CA LYS A 182 -13.64 -0.78 18.38
C LYS A 182 -14.91 -1.00 17.58
N LEU A 183 -15.06 -2.14 16.92
CA LEU A 183 -16.26 -2.45 16.14
C LEU A 183 -17.51 -2.52 17.04
N GLY A 184 -17.37 -3.02 18.26
CA GLY A 184 -18.43 -3.01 19.27
C GLY A 184 -18.94 -1.62 19.63
N THR A 185 -18.07 -0.59 19.61
CA THR A 185 -18.51 0.81 19.80
C THR A 185 -19.29 1.36 18.60
N LEU A 186 -19.05 0.84 17.39
CA LEU A 186 -19.76 1.24 16.17
C LEU A 186 -21.11 0.53 16.05
N ARG A 187 -21.20 -0.71 16.53
CA ARG A 187 -22.35 -1.62 16.36
C ARG A 187 -23.73 -1.00 16.62
N PRO A 188 -23.97 -0.18 17.67
CA PRO A 188 -25.27 0.45 17.91
C PRO A 188 -25.69 1.47 16.83
N ARG A 189 -24.75 1.96 16.04
CA ARG A 189 -24.96 2.92 14.94
C ARG A 189 -25.19 2.23 13.60
N LEU A 190 -25.01 0.91 13.54
CA LEU A 190 -25.20 0.09 12.35
C LEU A 190 -26.57 -0.59 12.43
N SER A 191 -27.45 -0.30 11.48
CA SER A 191 -28.77 -0.92 11.33
C SER A 191 -28.79 -1.95 10.20
N GLY A 192 -29.89 -2.70 10.09
CA GLY A 192 -30.11 -3.61 8.95
C GLY A 192 -29.10 -4.74 8.85
N ASP A 193 -28.74 -5.06 7.61
CA ASP A 193 -27.77 -6.07 7.25
C ASP A 193 -26.36 -5.67 7.69
N ALA A 194 -26.01 -4.38 7.68
CA ALA A 194 -24.71 -3.92 8.20
C ALA A 194 -24.56 -4.20 9.70
N GLY A 195 -25.63 -4.03 10.48
CA GLY A 195 -25.65 -4.38 11.90
C GLY A 195 -25.45 -5.89 12.12
N ALA A 196 -26.20 -6.73 11.39
CA ALA A 196 -26.07 -8.18 11.48
C ALA A 196 -24.67 -8.67 11.05
N HIS A 197 -24.11 -8.07 9.99
CA HIS A 197 -22.78 -8.42 9.51
C HIS A 197 -21.69 -8.00 10.52
N ALA A 198 -21.84 -6.83 11.16
CA ALA A 198 -20.93 -6.43 12.24
C ALA A 198 -20.91 -7.44 13.41
N ASP A 199 -22.06 -8.03 13.79
CA ASP A 199 -22.09 -9.10 14.81
C ASP A 199 -21.30 -10.34 14.35
N THR A 200 -21.44 -10.72 13.09
CA THR A 200 -20.67 -11.85 12.52
C THR A 200 -19.17 -11.58 12.51
N THR A 201 -18.77 -10.36 12.13
CA THR A 201 -17.37 -9.94 12.13
C THR A 201 -16.80 -9.85 13.54
N MET A 202 -17.60 -9.38 14.53
CA MET A 202 -17.21 -9.40 15.94
C MET A 202 -16.98 -10.83 16.44
N TRP A 203 -17.85 -11.78 16.10
CA TRP A 203 -17.66 -13.19 16.45
C TRP A 203 -16.39 -13.77 15.82
N LEU A 204 -16.08 -13.40 14.57
CA LEU A 204 -14.84 -13.77 13.90
C LEU A 204 -13.60 -13.22 14.64
N LEU A 205 -13.60 -11.94 15.00
CA LEU A 205 -12.49 -11.32 15.74
C LEU A 205 -12.27 -11.99 17.10
N ALA A 206 -13.34 -12.29 17.83
CA ALA A 206 -13.25 -13.06 19.07
C ALA A 206 -12.69 -14.47 18.83
N SER A 207 -13.05 -15.12 17.72
CA SER A 207 -12.54 -16.45 17.33
C SER A 207 -11.05 -16.42 16.99
N ILE A 208 -10.56 -15.37 16.33
CA ILE A 208 -9.13 -15.14 16.08
C ILE A 208 -8.39 -14.96 17.40
N ALA A 209 -8.92 -14.12 18.31
CA ALA A 209 -8.31 -13.89 19.62
C ALA A 209 -8.20 -15.20 20.42
N GLN A 210 -9.28 -15.99 20.45
CA GLN A 210 -9.31 -17.28 21.13
C GLN A 210 -8.31 -18.27 20.50
N ARG A 211 -8.25 -18.34 19.16
CA ARG A 211 -7.28 -19.20 18.46
C ARG A 211 -5.85 -18.86 18.83
N ALA A 212 -5.51 -17.56 18.80
CA ALA A 212 -4.18 -17.08 19.13
C ALA A 212 -3.83 -17.36 20.60
N HIS A 213 -4.78 -17.17 21.52
CA HIS A 213 -4.64 -17.54 22.93
C HIS A 213 -4.36 -19.03 23.11
N ASP A 214 -5.14 -19.90 22.48
CA ASP A 214 -5.03 -21.35 22.66
C ASP A 214 -3.74 -21.91 22.08
N LEU A 215 -3.25 -21.36 20.96
CA LEU A 215 -1.94 -21.68 20.43
C LEU A 215 -0.82 -21.17 21.35
N ALA A 216 -0.94 -19.95 21.90
CA ALA A 216 0.04 -19.36 22.81
C ALA A 216 0.18 -20.15 24.12
N ALA A 217 -0.94 -20.67 24.65
CA ALA A 217 -0.97 -21.52 25.83
C ALA A 217 -0.18 -22.83 25.65
N ARG A 218 0.06 -23.26 24.41
CA ARG A 218 0.76 -24.51 24.08
C ARG A 218 2.23 -24.35 23.70
N THR A 219 2.78 -23.14 23.78
CA THR A 219 4.12 -22.83 23.27
C THR A 219 5.26 -23.59 23.94
N GLY A 220 5.06 -24.11 25.15
CA GLY A 220 5.99 -25.01 25.86
C GLY A 220 5.70 -26.51 25.71
N CYS A 221 4.64 -26.90 24.99
CA CYS A 221 4.26 -28.30 24.82
C CYS A 221 5.01 -28.94 23.64
N ALA A 222 5.14 -30.27 23.67
CA ALA A 222 5.68 -31.06 22.56
C ALA A 222 4.90 -30.88 21.25
N ALA A 223 3.57 -30.77 21.34
CA ALA A 223 2.70 -30.46 20.21
C ALA A 223 1.93 -29.16 20.47
N VAL A 224 2.18 -28.14 19.63
CA VAL A 224 1.43 -26.87 19.64
C VAL A 224 0.13 -27.02 18.86
N THR A 225 0.21 -27.61 17.66
CA THR A 225 -0.92 -27.77 16.75
C THR A 225 -1.36 -29.23 16.68
N SER A 226 -2.62 -29.48 16.31
CA SER A 226 -3.16 -30.83 16.10
C SER A 226 -2.77 -31.47 14.77
N GLY A 227 -2.02 -30.75 13.92
CA GLY A 227 -1.73 -31.15 12.53
C GLY A 227 -2.87 -30.89 11.54
N SER A 228 -3.99 -30.30 11.98
CA SER A 228 -5.10 -29.85 11.13
C SER A 228 -5.24 -28.33 11.17
N SER A 229 -5.90 -27.76 10.16
CA SER A 229 -6.12 -26.31 10.02
C SER A 229 -7.53 -26.01 9.50
N ASP A 230 -8.02 -24.82 9.80
CA ASP A 230 -9.24 -24.24 9.23
C ASP A 230 -8.95 -22.86 8.59
N THR A 231 -9.98 -22.07 8.34
CA THR A 231 -9.87 -20.75 7.71
C THR A 231 -9.00 -19.78 8.51
N LEU A 232 -8.92 -19.94 9.84
CA LEU A 232 -8.11 -19.06 10.71
C LEU A 232 -6.67 -19.56 10.90
N GLY A 233 -6.33 -20.71 10.31
CA GLY A 233 -5.01 -21.32 10.38
C GLY A 233 -4.98 -22.62 11.18
N PRO A 234 -3.80 -23.02 11.71
CA PRO A 234 -3.64 -24.26 12.44
C PRO A 234 -4.56 -24.35 13.67
N LEU A 235 -5.08 -25.53 13.96
CA LEU A 235 -5.82 -25.82 15.18
C LEU A 235 -4.85 -26.17 16.32
N PRO A 236 -5.09 -25.71 17.55
CA PRO A 236 -4.29 -26.11 18.71
C PRO A 236 -4.44 -27.60 18.99
N ALA A 237 -3.36 -28.26 19.41
CA ALA A 237 -3.43 -29.66 19.86
C ALA A 237 -4.33 -29.79 21.09
N LYS A 238 -5.05 -30.92 21.16
CA LYS A 238 -5.99 -31.22 22.26
C LYS A 238 -5.41 -32.18 23.29
N ASP A 239 -4.30 -32.84 22.96
CA ASP A 239 -3.63 -33.77 23.87
C ASP A 239 -3.01 -33.03 25.06
N ALA A 240 -2.79 -33.77 26.15
CA ALA A 240 -2.13 -33.26 27.35
C ALA A 240 -0.79 -32.59 26.98
N CYS A 241 -0.52 -31.44 27.60
CA CYS A 241 0.74 -30.73 27.39
C CYS A 241 1.88 -31.50 28.07
N GLY A 242 2.53 -32.39 27.31
CA GLY A 242 3.80 -32.97 27.69
C GLY A 242 4.92 -31.97 27.41
N SER A 243 5.73 -31.67 28.42
CA SER A 243 6.95 -30.87 28.24
C SER A 243 7.92 -31.60 27.31
N VAL A 244 8.61 -30.88 26.45
CA VAL A 244 9.74 -31.46 25.70
C VAL A 244 10.86 -31.72 26.70
N VAL A 245 10.97 -32.96 27.19
CA VAL A 245 12.17 -33.41 27.89
C VAL A 245 13.19 -33.72 26.82
N THR A 246 14.05 -32.75 26.52
CA THR A 246 15.23 -32.97 25.68
C THR A 246 16.20 -33.82 26.47
N ASP A 247 16.16 -35.15 26.31
CA ASP A 247 17.17 -36.03 26.91
C ASP A 247 18.50 -35.80 26.17
N PRO A 248 19.55 -35.25 26.81
CA PRO A 248 20.81 -34.91 26.15
C PRO A 248 21.60 -36.14 25.68
N SER A 249 21.13 -37.38 25.93
CA SER A 249 21.83 -38.61 25.55
C SER A 249 21.32 -39.30 24.28
N THR A 250 20.37 -38.72 23.53
CA THR A 250 19.79 -39.41 22.36
C THR A 250 20.44 -38.95 21.06
N SER A 251 21.52 -39.63 20.66
CA SER A 251 22.06 -39.55 19.29
C SER A 251 21.05 -40.12 18.29
N PRO A 252 20.73 -39.45 17.17
CA PRO A 252 19.82 -40.01 16.17
C PRO A 252 20.58 -41.05 15.34
N SER A 253 20.49 -42.33 15.75
CA SER A 253 20.96 -43.46 14.96
C SER A 253 19.77 -44.22 14.38
N SER A 254 18.92 -43.55 13.60
CA SER A 254 17.90 -44.20 12.78
C SER A 254 18.48 -44.49 11.39
N ARG A 255 19.06 -45.68 11.26
CA ARG A 255 19.39 -46.35 10.00
C ARG A 255 18.07 -46.64 9.25
N PRO A 256 17.93 -46.31 7.95
CA PRO A 256 16.77 -46.78 7.20
C PRO A 256 16.86 -48.30 7.01
N SER A 257 15.87 -49.03 7.50
CA SER A 257 15.67 -50.43 7.15
C SER A 257 15.17 -50.52 5.71
N SER A 258 16.05 -50.89 4.79
CA SER A 258 15.65 -51.40 3.48
C SER A 258 14.88 -52.71 3.65
N ALA A 259 13.57 -52.67 3.47
CA ALA A 259 12.78 -53.87 3.21
C ALA A 259 12.96 -54.25 1.73
N ALA A 260 13.48 -55.45 1.47
CA ALA A 260 13.61 -56.02 0.14
C ALA A 260 12.23 -56.45 -0.42
N PRO A 261 11.97 -56.30 -1.73
CA PRO A 261 10.78 -56.86 -2.35
C PRO A 261 10.99 -58.33 -2.76
N PRO A 262 9.99 -59.23 -2.56
CA PRO A 262 10.01 -60.55 -3.19
C PRO A 262 9.44 -60.52 -4.61
N THR A 263 10.00 -61.40 -5.43
CA THR A 263 9.80 -61.58 -6.87
C THR A 263 8.40 -62.11 -7.28
N ALA A 264 7.99 -61.65 -8.46
CA ALA A 264 6.87 -61.98 -9.35
C ALA A 264 6.06 -63.30 -9.18
N GLY A 265 4.74 -63.15 -9.33
CA GLY A 265 3.77 -64.19 -9.73
C GLY A 265 2.73 -63.61 -10.73
N ARG A 266 2.40 -64.39 -11.76
CA ARG A 266 1.59 -64.08 -12.97
C ARG A 266 0.09 -63.79 -12.72
N PRO A 267 -0.66 -63.26 -13.72
CA PRO A 267 -1.99 -62.66 -13.57
C PRO A 267 -3.16 -63.61 -13.88
N VAL A 268 -4.35 -63.28 -13.33
CA VAL A 268 -5.67 -63.88 -13.64
C VAL A 268 -6.68 -62.72 -13.87
N PRO A 269 -7.60 -62.81 -14.85
CA PRO A 269 -8.45 -61.70 -15.27
C PRO A 269 -9.86 -61.73 -14.66
N PRO A 270 -10.55 -60.58 -14.58
CA PRO A 270 -12.01 -60.49 -14.74
C PRO A 270 -12.31 -59.74 -16.06
N GLY A 271 -13.34 -60.06 -16.85
CA GLY A 271 -14.72 -60.37 -16.46
C GLY A 271 -15.60 -59.23 -16.99
N SER A 272 -16.21 -59.43 -18.15
CA SER A 272 -17.00 -58.50 -18.96
C SER A 272 -18.17 -57.80 -18.26
N ALA A 273 -18.43 -56.54 -18.60
CA ALA A 273 -19.77 -56.02 -18.94
C ALA A 273 -19.71 -54.57 -19.47
N ASN A 274 -20.30 -54.37 -20.66
CA ASN A 274 -20.86 -53.13 -21.21
C ASN A 274 -22.36 -53.48 -21.53
N PRO A 275 -23.34 -52.57 -21.79
CA PRO A 275 -23.17 -51.23 -22.38
C PRO A 275 -24.12 -50.07 -22.02
N SER A 276 -23.74 -48.88 -22.54
CA SER A 276 -24.57 -47.76 -23.07
C SER A 276 -25.17 -46.72 -22.12
N PRO A 277 -25.57 -45.49 -22.61
CA PRO A 277 -25.34 -44.86 -23.93
C PRO A 277 -24.86 -43.38 -23.88
N GLU A 278 -24.37 -42.87 -25.01
CA GLU A 278 -24.31 -41.43 -25.36
C GLU A 278 -25.74 -40.90 -25.63
N PRO A 279 -26.05 -39.58 -25.62
CA PRO A 279 -25.51 -38.68 -26.66
C PRO A 279 -25.42 -37.15 -26.35
N THR A 280 -24.69 -36.46 -27.25
CA THR A 280 -24.97 -35.10 -27.82
C THR A 280 -24.40 -33.81 -27.17
N GLN A 281 -23.42 -33.24 -27.89
CA GLN A 281 -23.13 -31.82 -28.25
C GLN A 281 -23.00 -30.73 -27.17
N SER A 282 -21.92 -29.94 -27.22
CA SER A 282 -21.88 -28.65 -27.95
C SER A 282 -20.72 -27.73 -27.50
N VAL A 283 -19.84 -27.39 -28.46
CA VAL A 283 -19.19 -26.09 -28.74
C VAL A 283 -18.50 -25.28 -27.61
N ALA A 284 -17.17 -25.13 -27.69
CA ALA A 284 -16.46 -23.84 -27.90
C ALA A 284 -14.92 -23.98 -27.98
N PRO A 285 -14.19 -23.04 -28.62
CA PRO A 285 -12.79 -23.20 -29.04
C PRO A 285 -11.76 -22.33 -28.27
N GLY A 286 -10.49 -22.76 -28.32
CA GLY A 286 -9.33 -21.86 -28.43
C GLY A 286 -8.53 -21.58 -27.15
N THR A 287 -7.60 -22.47 -26.79
CA THR A 287 -6.44 -22.11 -25.94
C THR A 287 -5.21 -22.00 -26.84
N SER A 288 -4.67 -20.78 -26.92
CA SER A 288 -3.46 -20.45 -27.67
C SER A 288 -2.21 -20.85 -26.89
N ALA A 289 -1.17 -21.17 -27.65
CA ALA A 289 0.04 -21.86 -27.25
C ALA A 289 0.96 -21.07 -26.31
N ALA A 290 1.60 -21.80 -25.40
CA ALA A 290 2.87 -21.43 -24.79
C ALA A 290 4.03 -21.72 -25.76
N PRO A 291 5.17 -21.00 -25.65
CA PRO A 291 6.44 -21.60 -25.98
C PRO A 291 7.36 -21.66 -24.74
N THR A 292 7.77 -22.90 -24.50
CA THR A 292 8.93 -23.37 -23.76
C THR A 292 10.21 -22.66 -24.21
N SER A 293 11.08 -22.26 -23.27
CA SER A 293 12.54 -22.20 -23.47
C SER A 293 13.29 -22.10 -22.13
N LYS A 294 14.23 -23.02 -21.91
CA LYS A 294 15.30 -23.06 -20.88
C LYS A 294 16.48 -23.79 -21.55
N PRO A 295 17.74 -23.80 -21.03
CA PRO A 295 18.48 -22.88 -20.17
C PRO A 295 19.78 -22.35 -20.83
N GLY A 296 20.37 -21.29 -20.28
CA GLY A 296 21.77 -20.90 -20.53
C GLY A 296 22.43 -20.42 -19.24
N SER A 297 23.60 -20.98 -18.93
CA SER A 297 24.31 -20.89 -17.65
C SER A 297 25.39 -19.78 -17.57
N THR A 298 25.57 -19.25 -16.35
CA THR A 298 26.79 -18.65 -15.72
C THR A 298 27.28 -17.26 -16.15
N PRO A 299 28.10 -16.54 -15.35
CA PRO A 299 28.37 -16.58 -13.90
C PRO A 299 28.15 -15.22 -13.17
N GLY A 300 28.07 -15.24 -11.84
CA GLY A 300 27.92 -14.03 -11.00
C GLY A 300 29.21 -13.24 -10.79
N PRO A 301 29.09 -12.03 -10.19
CA PRO A 301 29.93 -11.69 -9.04
C PRO A 301 29.17 -11.01 -7.88
N SER A 302 29.54 -11.48 -6.69
CA SER A 302 29.80 -10.78 -5.41
C SER A 302 29.22 -9.38 -5.12
N THR A 303 28.49 -9.33 -3.99
CA THR A 303 28.60 -8.34 -2.88
C THR A 303 28.78 -6.86 -3.22
N THR A 304 27.72 -6.07 -3.02
CA THR A 304 27.79 -4.87 -2.15
C THR A 304 26.41 -4.53 -1.58
N LYS A 305 26.32 -4.48 -0.26
CA LYS A 305 25.19 -4.05 0.57
C LYS A 305 24.90 -2.55 0.35
N PRO A 306 23.68 -2.11 0.02
CA PRO A 306 23.26 -0.76 0.35
C PRO A 306 22.72 -0.77 1.78
N GLU A 307 23.49 -0.17 2.68
CA GLU A 307 23.06 0.19 4.03
C GLU A 307 22.01 1.30 3.91
N ILE A 308 20.74 0.93 4.00
CA ILE A 308 19.63 1.89 4.09
C ILE A 308 19.51 2.26 5.57
N THR A 309 20.11 3.39 5.92
CA THR A 309 19.89 4.07 7.20
C THR A 309 18.47 4.60 7.23
N ILE A 310 17.63 4.00 8.07
CA ILE A 310 16.28 4.49 8.39
C ILE A 310 16.45 5.70 9.33
N PRO A 311 16.02 6.93 8.97
CA PRO A 311 15.96 8.01 9.94
C PRO A 311 14.79 7.75 10.90
N LEU A 312 15.13 7.71 12.19
CA LEU A 312 14.21 7.65 13.32
C LEU A 312 13.16 8.79 13.24
N PRO A 313 11.89 8.58 13.63
CA PRO A 313 10.91 9.66 13.66
C PRO A 313 11.32 10.74 14.66
N LEU A 314 11.40 11.99 14.17
CA LEU A 314 11.64 13.19 14.97
C LEU A 314 10.55 13.34 16.04
N PRO A 315 10.88 13.74 17.29
CA PRO A 315 9.88 14.05 18.29
C PRO A 315 9.09 15.30 17.88
N LEU A 316 7.75 15.18 17.90
CA LEU A 316 6.82 16.30 17.69
C LEU A 316 7.07 17.42 18.72
N PRO A 317 7.02 18.70 18.32
CA PRO A 317 7.12 19.80 19.28
C PRO A 317 5.89 19.80 20.21
N SER A 318 6.15 19.79 21.51
CA SER A 318 5.11 19.96 22.53
C SER A 318 4.55 21.38 22.46
N ILE A 319 3.36 21.52 21.88
CA ILE A 319 2.58 22.77 21.95
C ILE A 319 1.98 22.83 23.36
N SER A 320 2.55 23.66 24.23
CA SER A 320 1.89 24.07 25.47
C SER A 320 0.74 25.01 25.11
N LEU A 321 -0.50 24.54 25.24
CA LEU A 321 -1.65 25.43 25.26
C LEU A 321 -1.65 26.22 26.58
N PRO A 322 -1.82 27.56 26.55
CA PRO A 322 -1.97 28.33 27.77
C PRO A 322 -3.27 27.94 28.49
N LEU A 323 -3.13 27.66 29.78
CA LEU A 323 -4.23 27.36 30.70
C LEU A 323 -5.16 28.58 30.78
N LEU A 324 -6.37 28.45 30.25
CA LEU A 324 -7.45 29.42 30.50
C LEU A 324 -7.92 29.26 31.95
N PRO A 325 -7.90 30.32 32.78
CA PRO A 325 -8.35 30.23 34.16
C PRO A 325 -9.86 30.21 34.26
N GLY A 326 -10.38 29.20 34.96
CA GLY A 326 -11.61 29.29 35.75
C GLY A 326 -12.93 29.03 35.01
N ILE A 327 -13.39 27.78 35.04
CA ILE A 327 -14.82 27.49 35.19
C ILE A 327 -15.00 26.58 36.41
N SER A 328 -15.60 27.15 37.44
CA SER A 328 -16.06 26.47 38.64
C SER A 328 -17.45 25.91 38.34
N PHE A 329 -17.62 24.60 38.39
CA PHE A 329 -18.95 23.99 38.50
C PHE A 329 -19.25 23.79 39.98
N GLY A 330 -20.23 24.56 40.47
CA GLY A 330 -21.03 24.15 41.62
C GLY A 330 -22.15 23.20 41.18
#